data_AF-A0A2H9LXM6-F1
#
_entry.id   AF-A0A2H9LXM6-F1
#
_cell.length_a   1.000
_cell.length_b   1.000
_cell.length_c   1.000
_cell.angle_alpha   90.00
_cell.angle_beta   90.00
_cell.angle_gamma   90.00
#
_symmetry.space_group_name_H-M   'P 1'
#
loop_
_entity.id
_entity.type
_entity.pdbx_description
1 polymer ?
#
loop_
_entity_poly.entity_id
_entity_poly.type
_entity_poly.pdbx_seq_one_letter_code
_entity_poly.pdbx_strand_id
1 'polypeptide(L)'
;MAEKERMLIICVDRDNDLYEKVKTRGPVIGREANLNAAMRLALHDPQDPDANTIFAALKKFDELEKEYTTQVVTFTGDAKLGMKADKEISNQLDRVLQEFP
;
A
#
# COMPACT_ATOMS: atom_id res chain seq x y z
N MET A 1 18.94 -23.23 -7.22
CA MET A 1 17.52 -23.07 -6.87
C MET A 1 16.94 -22.12 -7.91
N ALA A 2 15.81 -22.44 -8.53
CA ALA A 2 15.19 -21.52 -9.47
C ALA A 2 14.87 -20.21 -8.73
N GLU A 3 15.17 -19.07 -9.34
CA GLU A 3 14.82 -17.77 -8.78
C GLU A 3 13.29 -17.70 -8.68
N LYS A 4 12.76 -17.44 -7.47
CA LYS A 4 11.32 -17.30 -7.28
C LYS A 4 10.83 -16.09 -8.10
N GLU A 5 9.73 -16.27 -8.83
CA GLU A 5 9.04 -15.17 -9.49
C GLU A 5 8.75 -14.03 -8.49
N ARG A 6 8.84 -12.78 -8.95
CA ARG A 6 8.61 -11.61 -8.12
C ARG A 6 7.15 -11.20 -8.18
N MET A 7 6.57 -10.90 -7.02
CA MET A 7 5.18 -10.46 -6.91
C MET A 7 5.09 -9.19 -6.09
N LEU A 8 4.57 -8.12 -6.68
CA LEU A 8 4.29 -6.86 -6.00
C LEU A 8 2.79 -6.76 -5.70
N ILE A 9 2.44 -6.71 -4.42
CA ILE A 9 1.07 -6.49 -3.96
C ILE A 9 0.88 -4.99 -3.77
N ILE A 10 -0.14 -4.45 -4.43
CA ILE A 10 -0.43 -3.02 -4.41
C ILE A 10 -1.77 -2.79 -3.71
N CYS A 11 -1.75 -1.93 -2.70
CA CYS A 11 -2.93 -1.34 -2.09
C CYS A 11 -3.00 0.15 -2.49
N VAL A 12 -4.20 0.68 -2.65
CA VAL A 12 -4.42 2.05 -3.11
C VAL A 12 -5.45 2.74 -2.23
N ASP A 13 -4.99 3.67 -1.40
CA ASP A 13 -5.78 4.69 -0.72
C ASP A 13 -5.88 5.89 -1.67
N ARG A 14 -7.02 6.07 -2.34
CA ARG A 14 -7.15 7.04 -3.44
C ARG A 14 -7.46 8.45 -2.95
N ASP A 15 -8.23 8.58 -1.88
CA ASP A 15 -8.65 9.82 -1.22
C ASP A 15 -7.65 10.34 -0.18
N ASN A 16 -6.52 9.66 -0.01
CA ASN A 16 -5.42 10.07 0.84
C ASN A 16 -5.77 10.06 2.35
N ASP A 17 -6.63 9.13 2.76
CA ASP A 17 -7.09 8.97 4.14
C ASP A 17 -5.94 8.63 5.09
N LEU A 18 -4.93 7.87 4.65
CA LEU A 18 -3.71 7.61 5.41
C LEU A 18 -2.98 8.90 5.82
N TYR A 19 -2.91 9.89 4.94
CA TYR A 19 -2.26 11.15 5.27
C TYR A 19 -3.21 12.11 6.01
N GLU A 20 -4.46 12.20 5.59
CA GLU A 20 -5.43 13.10 6.20
C GLU A 20 -5.72 12.73 7.65
N LYS A 21 -5.95 11.44 7.93
CA LYS A 21 -6.32 10.93 9.25
C LYS A 21 -5.10 10.62 10.13
N VAL A 22 -4.07 9.99 9.58
CA VAL A 22 -2.94 9.48 10.39
C VAL A 22 -1.56 9.98 9.96
N LYS A 23 -1.48 10.96 9.04
CA LYS A 23 -0.23 11.62 8.61
C LYS A 23 0.83 10.64 8.07
N THR A 24 0.39 9.50 7.54
CA THR A 24 1.25 8.55 6.85
C THR A 24 1.31 8.92 5.37
N ARG A 25 2.50 9.15 4.82
CA ARG A 25 2.68 9.48 3.39
C ARG A 25 3.00 8.23 2.59
N GLY A 26 2.38 8.09 1.42
CA GLY A 26 2.75 7.09 0.42
C GLY A 26 4.04 7.46 -0.34
N PRO A 27 4.67 6.48 -1.00
CA PRO A 27 4.33 5.06 -0.97
C PRO A 27 4.78 4.42 0.36
N VAL A 28 3.89 3.64 0.99
CA VAL A 28 4.21 2.88 2.21
C VAL A 28 4.70 1.50 1.79
N ILE A 29 6.02 1.30 1.82
CA ILE A 29 6.65 0.08 1.32
C ILE A 29 6.99 -0.85 2.48
N GLY A 30 6.69 -2.14 2.35
CA GLY A 30 7.07 -3.18 3.30
C GLY A 30 5.96 -3.60 4.24
N ARG A 31 6.00 -4.87 4.66
CA ARG A 31 4.97 -5.49 5.49
C ARG A 31 4.76 -4.75 6.81
N GLU A 32 5.83 -4.45 7.54
CA GLU A 32 5.74 -3.78 8.85
C GLU A 32 5.23 -2.34 8.74
N ALA A 33 5.68 -1.59 7.75
CA ALA A 33 5.23 -0.22 7.52
C ALA A 33 3.73 -0.17 7.20
N ASN A 34 3.26 -1.10 6.36
CA ASN A 34 1.83 -1.23 6.04
C ASN A 34 1.01 -1.68 7.25
N LEU A 35 1.51 -2.60 8.07
CA LEU A 35 0.84 -3.01 9.30
C LEU A 35 0.69 -1.83 10.27
N ASN A 36 1.76 -1.05 10.47
CA ASN A 36 1.72 0.12 11.35
C ASN A 36 0.73 1.19 10.81
N ALA A 37 0.74 1.44 9.50
CA ALA A 37 -0.18 2.36 8.85
C ALA A 37 -1.65 1.94 9.04
N ALA A 38 -1.97 0.67 8.77
CA ALA A 38 -3.31 0.10 8.94
C ALA A 38 -3.78 0.14 10.40
N MET A 39 -2.91 -0.22 11.35
CA MET A 39 -3.22 -0.15 12.79
C MET A 39 -3.52 1.28 13.23
N ARG A 40 -2.69 2.25 12.81
CA ARG A 40 -2.92 3.67 13.14
C ARG A 40 -4.24 4.16 12.56
N LEU A 41 -4.54 3.81 11.30
CA LEU A 41 -5.78 4.20 10.65
C LEU A 41 -7.00 3.59 11.34
N ALA A 42 -6.99 2.28 11.61
CA ALA A 42 -8.08 1.59 12.31
C ALA A 42 -8.30 2.10 13.74
N LEU A 43 -7.24 2.53 14.44
CA LEU A 43 -7.36 3.15 15.77
C LEU A 43 -7.93 4.57 15.71
N HIS A 44 -7.64 5.31 14.64
CA HIS A 44 -8.13 6.68 14.46
C HIS A 44 -9.57 6.71 13.93
N ASP A 45 -9.86 5.91 12.90
CA ASP A 45 -11.16 5.78 12.25
C ASP A 45 -11.46 4.29 11.95
N PRO A 46 -12.11 3.57 12.90
CA PRO A 46 -12.42 2.16 12.72
C PRO A 46 -13.42 1.85 11.59
N GLN A 47 -14.11 2.87 11.05
CA GLN A 47 -15.08 2.69 9.97
C GLN A 47 -14.47 2.87 8.58
N ASP A 48 -13.21 3.32 8.53
CA ASP A 48 -12.48 3.53 7.30
C ASP A 48 -12.19 2.20 6.59
N PRO A 49 -12.63 2.03 5.32
CA PRO A 49 -12.39 0.81 4.57
C PRO A 49 -10.91 0.58 4.20
N ASP A 50 -10.08 1.62 4.12
CA ASP A 50 -8.69 1.51 3.68
C ASP A 50 -7.83 0.72 4.66
N ALA A 51 -8.13 0.80 5.96
CA ALA A 51 -7.48 -0.05 6.95
C ALA A 51 -7.69 -1.54 6.62
N ASN A 52 -8.92 -1.93 6.25
CA ASN A 52 -9.25 -3.30 5.88
C ASN A 52 -8.56 -3.71 4.56
N THR A 53 -8.47 -2.80 3.60
CA THR A 53 -7.76 -3.04 2.33
C THR A 53 -6.28 -3.34 2.58
N ILE A 54 -5.61 -2.57 3.45
CA ILE A 54 -4.20 -2.80 3.80
C ILE A 54 -4.05 -4.14 4.55
N PHE A 55 -4.95 -4.46 5.49
CA PHE A 55 -4.91 -5.77 6.16
C PHE A 55 -5.09 -6.95 5.19
N ALA A 56 -5.95 -6.81 4.18
CA ALA A 56 -6.12 -7.82 3.14
C ALA A 56 -4.85 -7.98 2.30
N ALA A 57 -4.17 -6.88 1.96
CA ALA A 57 -2.88 -6.90 1.26
C ALA A 57 -1.79 -7.60 2.08
N LEU A 58 -1.72 -7.36 3.40
CA LEU A 58 -0.79 -8.03 4.31
C LEU A 58 -1.07 -9.53 4.41
N LYS A 59 -2.34 -9.93 4.50
CA LYS A 59 -2.72 -11.35 4.45
C LYS A 59 -2.26 -12.00 3.15
N LYS A 60 -2.44 -11.33 2.01
CA LYS A 60 -1.99 -11.82 0.71
C LYS A 60 -0.47 -11.91 0.61
N PHE A 61 0.25 -10.97 1.23
CA PHE A 61 1.70 -11.00 1.33
C PHE A 61 2.18 -12.29 2.04
N ASP A 62 1.60 -12.59 3.20
CA ASP A 62 1.96 -13.78 4.01
C ASP A 62 1.62 -15.12 3.31
N GLU A 63 0.60 -15.11 2.45
CA GLU A 63 0.25 -16.25 1.62
C GLU A 63 1.28 -16.45 0.50
N LEU A 64 1.62 -15.37 -0.22
CA LEU A 64 2.44 -15.42 -1.43
C LEU A 64 3.94 -15.51 -1.16
N GLU A 65 4.47 -15.00 -0.04
CA GLU A 65 5.91 -15.07 0.29
C GLU A 65 6.46 -16.51 0.35
N LYS A 66 5.57 -17.49 0.57
CA LYS A 66 5.91 -18.92 0.58
C LYS A 66 6.35 -19.41 -0.80
N GLU A 67 5.78 -18.84 -1.86
CA GLU A 67 5.95 -19.27 -3.25
C GLU A 67 6.77 -18.27 -4.07
N TYR A 68 6.63 -16.97 -3.80
CA TYR A 68 7.18 -15.86 -4.57
C TYR A 68 8.17 -15.03 -3.76
N THR A 69 9.00 -14.26 -4.46
CA THR A 69 9.71 -13.11 -3.86
C THR A 69 8.72 -11.95 -3.79
N THR A 70 8.02 -11.82 -2.67
CA THR A 70 6.88 -10.91 -2.54
C THR A 70 7.27 -9.58 -1.89
N GLN A 71 6.67 -8.49 -2.38
CA GLN A 71 6.73 -7.16 -1.78
C GLN A 71 5.31 -6.59 -1.65
N VAL A 72 5.04 -5.77 -0.65
CA VAL A 72 3.78 -5.03 -0.50
C VAL A 72 4.02 -3.53 -0.46
N VAL A 73 3.15 -2.77 -1.09
CA VAL A 73 3.13 -1.31 -1.07
C VAL A 73 1.70 -0.77 -0.98
N THR A 74 1.50 0.29 -0.20
CA THR A 74 0.28 1.11 -0.25
C THR A 74 0.58 2.47 -0.86
N PHE A 75 -0.14 2.83 -1.91
CA PHE A 75 -0.10 4.16 -2.51
C PHE A 75 -1.15 5.07 -1.91
N THR A 76 -0.81 6.34 -1.77
CA THR A 76 -1.74 7.38 -1.30
C THR A 76 -2.00 8.37 -2.42
N GLY A 77 -3.26 8.64 -2.73
CA GLY A 77 -3.68 9.59 -3.75
C GLY A 77 -3.75 11.02 -3.23
N ASP A 78 -4.85 11.72 -3.52
CA ASP A 78 -5.05 13.12 -3.13
C ASP A 78 -6.50 13.34 -2.69
N ALA A 79 -6.69 14.09 -1.60
CA ALA A 79 -8.01 14.38 -1.03
C ALA A 79 -8.96 15.11 -2.00
N LYS A 80 -8.43 15.78 -3.04
CA LYS A 80 -9.27 16.41 -4.08
C LYS A 80 -9.85 15.40 -5.08
N LEU A 81 -9.39 14.15 -5.06
CA LEU A 81 -9.76 13.08 -5.99
C LEU A 81 -9.54 13.44 -7.48
N GLY A 82 -10.00 12.57 -8.37
CA GLY A 82 -9.89 12.74 -9.83
C GLY A 82 -8.47 12.59 -10.35
N MET A 83 -8.16 13.25 -11.48
CA MET A 83 -6.87 13.09 -12.16
C MET A 83 -5.65 13.39 -11.28
N LYS A 84 -5.80 14.23 -10.25
CA LYS A 84 -4.69 14.57 -9.35
C LYS A 84 -4.30 13.37 -8.49
N ALA A 85 -5.28 12.68 -7.90
CA ALA A 85 -5.06 11.45 -7.14
C ALA A 85 -4.47 10.37 -8.04
N ASP A 86 -5.05 10.17 -9.23
CA ASP A 86 -4.61 9.12 -10.16
C ASP A 86 -3.16 9.38 -10.66
N LYS A 87 -2.80 10.65 -10.90
CA LYS A 87 -1.42 11.03 -11.26
C LYS A 87 -0.44 10.79 -10.12
N GLU A 88 -0.82 11.07 -8.89
CA GLU A 88 0.05 10.84 -7.73
C GLU A 88 0.32 9.34 -7.53
N ILE A 89 -0.72 8.51 -7.65
CA ILE A 89 -0.60 7.05 -7.62
C ILE A 89 0.31 6.55 -8.74
N SER A 90 0.15 7.06 -9.97
CA SER A 90 1.00 6.70 -11.10
C SER A 90 2.47 7.05 -10.85
N ASN A 91 2.76 8.25 -10.32
CA ASN A 91 4.13 8.66 -10.00
C ASN A 91 4.75 7.75 -8.92
N GLN A 92 3.96 7.32 -7.94
CA GLN A 92 4.43 6.39 -6.90
C GLN A 92 4.71 4.99 -7.47
N LEU A 93 3.85 4.51 -8.37
CA LEU A 93 4.06 3.24 -9.06
C LEU A 93 5.36 3.26 -9.88
N ASP A 94 5.58 4.31 -10.68
CA ASP A 94 6.79 4.45 -11.49
C ASP A 94 8.07 4.42 -10.63
N ARG A 95 8.04 5.04 -9.45
CA ARG A 95 9.17 5.00 -8.50
C ARG A 95 9.37 3.60 -7.92
N VAL A 96 8.30 2.93 -7.52
CA VAL A 96 8.39 1.60 -6.92
C VAL A 96 8.87 0.57 -7.93
N LEU A 97 8.43 0.63 -9.18
CA LEU A 97 8.89 -0.29 -10.23
C LEU A 97 10.37 -0.09 -10.61
N GLN A 98 10.98 1.05 -10.29
CA GLN A 98 12.43 1.22 -10.43
C GLN A 98 13.21 0.41 -9.38
N GLU A 99 12.65 0.24 -8.19
CA GLU A 99 13.24 -0.55 -7.11
C GLU A 99 12.84 -2.03 -7.18
N PHE A 100 11.63 -2.31 -7.69
CA PHE A 100 11.03 -3.63 -7.83
C PHE A 100 10.53 -3.85 -9.27
N PRO A 101 11.44 -4.06 -10.24
CA PRO A 101 11.08 -4.29 -11.65
C PRO A 101 10.47 -5.67 -11.90
#